data_AF-A0A9X9A9C4-F1
#
_entry.id   AF-A0A9X9A9C4-F1
#
_cell.length_a   1.000
_cell.length_b   1.000
_cell.length_c   1.000
_cell.angle_alpha   90.00
_cell.angle_beta   90.00
_cell.angle_gamma   90.00
#
_symmetry.space_group_name_H-M   'P 1'
#
loop_
_entity.id
_entity.type
_entity.pdbx_description
1 polymer ?
#
loop_
_entity_poly.entity_id
_entity_poly.type
_entity_poly.pdbx_seq_one_letter_code
_entity_poly.pdbx_strand_id
1 'polypeptide(L)'
;LVPVIANHDSSMYKGVENIRENLYLQLIKPVKWLDMIHYLMNQGSMKAIEMGPKEVLKYLLQAINPAISTFNYEREKDILNTKNSFTLQESDYEEVISGCLTVVVSTKNYNTDLSDYQKKVVLPFQKVQSQLEEKINSGYSVEKSDVEEAIQMMKTALTEKQIKEREQKRYLQRVLQCKSF
;
A
#
# COMPACT_ATOMS: atom_id res chain seq x y z
N LEU A 1 -8.96 16.34 -5.71
CA LEU A 1 -7.94 17.19 -6.37
C LEU A 1 -6.59 16.51 -6.20
N VAL A 2 -5.75 16.49 -7.24
CA VAL A 2 -4.41 15.90 -7.19
C VAL A 2 -3.42 17.01 -6.82
N PRO A 3 -2.56 16.82 -5.80
CA PRO A 3 -1.56 17.82 -5.42
C PRO A 3 -0.48 17.97 -6.49
N VAL A 4 -0.01 19.20 -6.70
CA VAL A 4 1.07 19.54 -7.64
C VAL A 4 2.14 20.31 -6.88
N ILE A 5 3.42 20.00 -7.12
CA ILE A 5 4.57 20.66 -6.48
C ILE A 5 5.32 21.48 -7.52
N ALA A 6 5.74 22.69 -7.16
CA ALA A 6 6.48 23.59 -8.04
C ALA A 6 7.98 23.31 -7.99
N ASN A 7 8.62 23.34 -9.17
CA ASN A 7 10.06 23.10 -9.30
C ASN A 7 10.92 24.19 -8.66
N HIS A 8 10.46 25.44 -8.59
CA HIS A 8 11.33 26.58 -8.25
C HIS A 8 11.52 26.77 -6.74
N ASP A 9 10.56 26.35 -5.92
CA ASP A 9 10.54 26.53 -4.47
C ASP A 9 10.11 25.28 -3.71
N SER A 10 9.81 24.18 -4.42
CA SER A 10 9.35 22.90 -3.85
C SER A 10 8.04 23.01 -3.06
N SER A 11 7.25 24.06 -3.32
CA SER A 11 5.98 24.30 -2.62
C SER A 11 4.78 23.71 -3.37
N MET A 12 3.70 23.46 -2.62
CA MET A 12 2.44 22.97 -3.17
C MET A 12 1.69 24.09 -3.90
N TYR A 13 1.11 23.78 -5.05
CA TYR A 13 0.21 24.69 -5.74
C TYR A 13 -1.01 24.95 -4.86
N LYS A 14 -1.36 26.22 -4.67
CA LYS A 14 -2.50 26.63 -3.82
C LYS A 14 -3.83 26.64 -4.59
N GLY A 15 -3.78 26.71 -5.92
CA GLY A 15 -4.93 26.62 -6.80
C GLY A 15 -4.58 26.83 -8.26
N VAL A 16 -5.60 26.82 -9.12
CA VAL A 16 -5.47 26.93 -10.58
C VAL A 16 -4.92 28.30 -10.99
N GLU A 17 -5.26 29.33 -10.24
CA GLU A 17 -4.82 30.71 -10.39
C GLU A 17 -3.30 30.86 -10.31
N ASN A 18 -2.61 30.02 -9.53
CA ASN A 18 -1.14 30.09 -9.38
C ASN A 18 -0.39 29.34 -10.49
N ILE A 19 -1.05 28.57 -11.34
CA ILE A 19 -0.38 27.76 -12.37
C ILE A 19 0.46 28.65 -13.30
N ARG A 20 -0.11 29.77 -13.76
CA ARG A 20 0.57 30.68 -14.69
C ARG A 20 1.83 31.28 -14.06
N GLU A 21 1.75 31.72 -12.81
CA GLU A 21 2.86 32.32 -12.09
C GLU A 21 3.96 31.27 -11.80
N ASN A 22 3.59 30.07 -11.34
CA ASN A 22 4.54 28.99 -11.08
C ASN A 22 5.31 28.57 -12.35
N LEU A 23 4.63 28.48 -13.50
CA LEU A 23 5.26 28.19 -14.78
C LEU A 23 6.18 29.33 -15.25
N TYR A 24 5.79 30.58 -15.05
CA TYR A 24 6.66 31.73 -15.34
C TYR A 24 7.94 31.69 -14.49
N LEU A 25 7.80 31.47 -13.18
CA LEU A 25 8.94 31.38 -12.26
C LEU A 25 9.86 30.22 -12.62
N GLN A 26 9.34 29.09 -13.10
CA GLN A 26 10.13 27.95 -13.55
C GLN A 26 11.09 28.29 -14.71
N LEU A 27 10.79 29.29 -15.54
CA LEU A 27 11.68 29.71 -16.64
C LEU A 27 12.90 30.50 -16.16
N ILE A 28 12.79 31.18 -15.00
CA ILE A 28 13.78 32.15 -14.53
C ILE A 28 14.39 31.81 -13.16
N LYS A 29 13.94 30.74 -12.51
CA LYS A 29 14.42 30.26 -11.21
C LYS A 29 15.06 28.87 -11.33
N PRO A 30 16.02 28.53 -10.46
CA PRO A 30 16.63 27.20 -10.44
C PRO A 30 15.61 26.11 -10.11
N VAL A 31 15.83 24.91 -10.64
CA VAL A 31 15.03 23.72 -10.33
C VAL A 31 15.52 23.12 -9.00
N LYS A 32 14.69 23.19 -7.97
CA LYS A 32 14.92 22.61 -6.63
C LYS A 32 14.44 21.17 -6.53
N TRP A 33 14.99 20.32 -7.40
CA TRP A 33 14.59 18.91 -7.49
C TRP A 33 14.85 18.14 -6.18
N LEU A 34 16.06 18.26 -5.61
CA LEU A 34 16.44 17.52 -4.40
C LEU A 34 15.55 17.87 -3.20
N ASP A 35 15.27 19.17 -3.01
CA ASP A 35 14.39 19.66 -1.95
C ASP A 35 12.97 19.11 -2.09
N MET A 36 12.45 19.03 -3.32
CA MET A 36 11.15 18.43 -3.61
C MET A 36 11.11 16.93 -3.28
N ILE A 37 12.16 16.18 -3.62
CA ILE A 37 12.23 14.74 -3.32
C ILE A 37 12.30 14.52 -1.80
N HIS A 38 13.12 15.29 -1.07
CA HIS A 38 13.16 15.21 0.39
C HIS A 38 11.82 15.57 1.03
N TYR A 39 11.12 16.60 0.51
CA TYR A 39 9.77 16.92 0.95
C TYR A 39 8.81 15.75 0.75
N LEU A 40 8.77 15.13 -0.43
CA LEU A 40 7.91 13.99 -0.74
C LEU A 40 8.23 12.76 0.13
N MET A 41 9.52 12.48 0.36
CA MET A 41 9.96 11.39 1.24
C MET A 41 9.51 11.61 2.69
N ASN A 42 9.57 12.85 3.19
CA ASN A 42 9.10 13.19 4.54
C ASN A 42 7.57 13.05 4.67
N GLN A 43 6.82 13.11 3.56
CA GLN A 43 5.39 12.79 3.53
C GLN A 43 5.09 11.27 3.44
N GLY A 44 6.12 10.42 3.40
CA GLY A 44 5.98 8.95 3.33
C GLY A 44 5.82 8.39 1.91
N SER A 45 6.13 9.18 0.87
CA SER A 45 6.05 8.70 -0.51
C SER A 45 7.20 7.73 -0.83
N MET A 46 6.87 6.47 -1.08
CA MET A 46 7.82 5.38 -1.34
C MET A 46 7.71 4.76 -2.74
N LYS A 47 6.73 5.20 -3.54
CA LYS A 47 6.52 4.76 -4.92
C LYS A 47 6.48 5.99 -5.85
N ALA A 48 7.17 5.91 -6.99
CA ALA A 48 7.22 6.97 -7.99
C ALA A 48 7.01 6.39 -9.40
N ILE A 49 6.26 7.12 -10.24
CA ILE A 49 6.03 6.76 -11.65
C ILE A 49 6.61 7.87 -12.52
N GLU A 50 7.61 7.55 -13.34
CA GLU A 50 8.16 8.45 -14.36
C GLU A 50 7.32 8.32 -15.63
N MET A 51 6.86 9.44 -16.18
CA MET A 51 6.06 9.51 -17.39
C MET A 51 6.94 10.01 -18.55
N GLY A 52 6.93 9.31 -19.68
CA GLY A 52 7.65 9.70 -20.88
C GLY A 52 8.93 8.89 -21.15
N PRO A 53 9.67 9.21 -22.21
CA PRO A 53 10.75 8.36 -22.67
C PRO A 53 12.00 8.45 -21.80
N LYS A 54 12.74 7.34 -21.72
CA LYS A 54 13.96 7.16 -20.90
C LYS A 54 13.65 6.94 -19.41
N GLU A 55 14.69 6.91 -18.57
CA GLU A 55 14.62 6.57 -17.14
C GLU A 55 15.44 7.55 -16.27
N VAL A 56 15.50 8.82 -16.67
CA VAL A 56 16.41 9.78 -16.02
C VAL A 56 15.96 10.06 -14.60
N LEU A 57 14.68 10.33 -14.37
CA LEU A 57 14.17 10.65 -13.03
C LEU A 57 14.24 9.43 -12.11
N LYS A 58 14.01 8.22 -12.65
CA LYS A 58 14.23 6.96 -11.94
C LYS A 58 15.65 6.87 -11.39
N TYR A 59 16.69 7.05 -12.21
CA TYR A 59 18.07 6.95 -11.74
C TYR A 59 18.44 8.06 -10.76
N LEU A 60 17.93 9.28 -10.97
CA LEU A 60 18.12 10.39 -10.02
C LEU A 60 17.46 10.10 -8.66
N LEU A 61 16.26 9.53 -8.64
CA LEU A 61 15.58 9.13 -7.42
C LEU A 61 16.33 8.00 -6.70
N GLN A 62 16.77 6.98 -7.42
CA GLN A 62 17.51 5.85 -6.85
C GLN A 62 18.87 6.27 -6.27
N ALA A 63 19.52 7.27 -6.87
CA ALA A 63 20.76 7.85 -6.33
C ALA A 63 20.53 8.60 -5.00
N ILE A 64 19.35 9.19 -4.81
CA ILE A 64 18.97 9.86 -3.55
C ILE A 64 18.55 8.83 -2.50
N ASN A 65 17.68 7.89 -2.87
CA ASN A 65 17.19 6.84 -1.98
C ASN A 65 16.86 5.55 -2.76
N PRO A 66 17.68 4.50 -2.65
CA PRO A 66 17.47 3.24 -3.36
C PRO A 66 16.25 2.46 -2.87
N ALA A 67 15.65 2.83 -1.72
CA ALA A 67 14.42 2.20 -1.23
C ALA A 67 13.15 2.69 -1.94
N ILE A 68 13.22 3.75 -2.76
CA ILE A 68 12.07 4.23 -3.53
C ILE A 68 11.78 3.26 -4.68
N SER A 69 10.57 2.72 -4.71
CA SER A 69 10.09 1.91 -5.83
C SER A 69 9.75 2.82 -7.02
N THR A 70 10.51 2.70 -8.11
CA THR A 70 10.35 3.52 -9.31
C THR A 70 9.79 2.70 -10.47
N PHE A 71 8.79 3.24 -11.17
CA PHE A 71 8.19 2.64 -12.35
C PHE A 71 8.32 3.61 -13.54
N ASN A 72 8.53 3.07 -14.73
CA ASN A 72 8.50 3.84 -15.97
C ASN A 72 7.13 3.64 -16.64
N TYR A 73 6.60 4.67 -17.28
CA TYR A 73 5.37 4.65 -18.04
C TYR A 73 5.64 5.13 -19.47
N GLU A 74 6.35 4.28 -20.24
CA GLU A 74 6.72 4.54 -21.64
C GLU A 74 6.07 3.55 -22.58
N ARG A 75 6.29 2.24 -22.38
CA ARG A 75 5.78 1.16 -23.25
C ARG A 75 4.63 0.41 -22.58
N GLU A 76 3.84 -0.30 -23.37
CA GLU A 76 2.71 -1.10 -22.89
C GLU A 76 3.09 -2.09 -21.76
N LYS A 77 4.25 -2.74 -21.87
CA LYS A 77 4.79 -3.60 -20.81
C LYS A 77 5.04 -2.85 -19.51
N ASP A 78 5.53 -1.61 -19.60
CA ASP A 78 5.85 -0.78 -18.45
C ASP A 78 4.56 -0.30 -17.75
N ILE A 79 3.50 -0.05 -18.54
CA ILE A 79 2.14 0.24 -18.03
C ILE A 79 1.58 -0.94 -17.24
N LEU A 80 1.69 -2.16 -17.76
CA LEU A 80 1.20 -3.37 -17.08
C LEU A 80 1.96 -3.61 -15.77
N ASN A 81 3.29 -3.50 -15.79
CA ASN A 81 4.13 -3.62 -14.60
C ASN A 81 3.77 -2.57 -13.54
N THR A 82 3.54 -1.33 -13.98
CA THR A 82 3.09 -0.25 -13.10
C THR A 82 1.75 -0.64 -12.45
N LYS A 83 0.72 -1.01 -13.23
CA LYS A 83 -0.58 -1.43 -12.70
C LYS A 83 -0.45 -2.58 -11.71
N ASN A 84 0.30 -3.62 -12.04
CA ASN A 84 0.48 -4.80 -11.19
C ASN A 84 1.21 -4.49 -9.87
N SER A 85 1.97 -3.39 -9.79
CA SER A 85 2.62 -2.95 -8.56
C SER A 85 1.68 -2.22 -7.58
N PHE A 86 0.51 -1.75 -8.07
CA PHE A 86 -0.51 -1.05 -7.30
C PHE A 86 -1.78 -1.87 -7.09
N THR A 87 -1.92 -3.02 -7.75
CA THR A 87 -3.05 -3.93 -7.61
C THR A 87 -2.57 -5.30 -7.18
N LEU A 88 -3.26 -5.92 -6.23
CA LEU A 88 -2.99 -7.28 -5.80
C LEU A 88 -3.03 -8.27 -6.96
N GLN A 89 -2.00 -9.10 -7.05
CA GLN A 89 -1.85 -10.18 -8.02
C GLN A 89 -1.98 -11.54 -7.32
N GLU A 90 -2.24 -12.60 -8.08
CA GLU A 90 -2.30 -13.97 -7.55
C GLU A 90 -1.04 -14.37 -6.77
N SER A 91 0.13 -13.90 -7.22
CA SER A 91 1.41 -14.13 -6.54
C SER A 91 1.50 -13.51 -5.14
N ASP A 92 0.62 -12.56 -4.80
CA ASP A 92 0.58 -11.91 -3.50
C ASP A 92 -0.36 -12.61 -2.52
N TYR A 93 -1.28 -13.45 -3.01
CA TYR A 93 -2.42 -13.96 -2.22
C TYR A 93 -1.98 -14.73 -0.98
N GLU A 94 -1.01 -15.65 -1.12
CA GLU A 94 -0.48 -16.42 0.01
C GLU A 94 0.13 -15.53 1.09
N GLU A 95 0.86 -14.49 0.69
CA GLU A 95 1.49 -13.56 1.62
C GLU A 95 0.44 -12.70 2.35
N VAL A 96 -0.61 -12.24 1.64
CA VAL A 96 -1.72 -11.49 2.27
C VAL A 96 -2.49 -12.36 3.25
N ILE A 97 -2.79 -13.61 2.89
CA ILE A 97 -3.46 -14.58 3.75
C ILE A 97 -2.63 -14.82 5.01
N SER A 98 -1.35 -15.15 4.85
CA SER A 98 -0.42 -15.35 5.97
C SER A 98 -0.31 -14.11 6.87
N GLY A 99 -0.28 -12.93 6.26
CA GLY A 99 -0.31 -11.65 6.96
C GLY A 99 -1.58 -11.46 7.81
N CYS A 100 -2.75 -11.82 7.28
CA CYS A 100 -4.04 -11.75 7.99
C CYS A 100 -4.03 -12.67 9.23
N LEU A 101 -3.61 -13.93 9.06
CA LEU A 101 -3.50 -14.89 10.16
C LEU A 101 -2.53 -14.39 11.23
N THR A 102 -1.36 -13.91 10.80
CA THR A 102 -0.33 -13.34 11.69
C THR A 102 -0.84 -12.18 12.50
N VAL A 103 -1.59 -11.25 11.89
CA VAL A 103 -2.22 -10.11 12.59
C VAL A 103 -3.16 -10.61 13.68
N VAL A 104 -4.01 -11.58 13.37
CA VAL A 104 -4.96 -12.11 14.36
C VAL A 104 -4.21 -12.74 15.52
N VAL A 105 -3.23 -13.61 15.32
CA VAL A 105 -2.55 -14.28 16.44
C VAL A 105 -1.63 -13.36 17.25
N SER A 106 -1.07 -12.32 16.63
CA SER A 106 -0.09 -11.41 17.28
C SER A 106 -0.71 -10.20 17.96
N THR A 107 -2.00 -9.90 17.73
CA THR A 107 -2.67 -8.74 18.33
C THR A 107 -3.27 -9.06 19.69
N LYS A 108 -3.00 -8.18 20.66
CA LYS A 108 -3.54 -8.28 22.03
C LYS A 108 -5.06 -8.21 22.00
N ASN A 109 -5.72 -9.15 22.68
CA ASN A 109 -7.16 -9.09 22.94
C ASN A 109 -7.44 -8.10 24.08
N TYR A 110 -8.37 -7.16 23.88
CA TYR A 110 -8.86 -6.26 24.92
C TYR A 110 -10.26 -6.64 25.43
N ASN A 111 -10.96 -7.57 24.76
CA ASN A 111 -12.24 -8.09 25.22
C ASN A 111 -12.05 -8.95 26.48
N THR A 112 -12.84 -8.67 27.51
CA THR A 112 -12.78 -9.37 28.80
C THR A 112 -13.69 -10.61 28.88
N ASP A 113 -14.59 -10.80 27.90
CA ASP A 113 -15.47 -11.97 27.84
C ASP A 113 -14.79 -13.12 27.08
N LEU A 114 -14.40 -14.16 27.83
CA LEU A 114 -13.74 -15.34 27.28
C LEU A 114 -14.68 -16.18 26.39
N SER A 115 -15.97 -16.27 26.72
CA SER A 115 -16.93 -17.05 25.94
C SER A 115 -17.19 -16.37 24.59
N ASP A 116 -17.33 -15.06 24.62
CA ASP A 116 -17.49 -14.22 23.43
C ASP A 116 -16.26 -14.29 22.53
N TYR A 117 -15.07 -14.16 23.12
CA TYR A 117 -13.80 -14.30 22.41
C TYR A 117 -13.66 -15.67 21.72
N GLN A 118 -13.98 -16.76 22.42
CA GLN A 118 -13.91 -18.10 21.85
C GLN A 118 -14.85 -18.21 20.63
N LYS A 119 -16.10 -17.76 20.77
CA LYS A 119 -17.12 -17.89 19.72
C LYS A 119 -16.85 -17.00 18.51
N LYS A 120 -16.42 -15.75 18.74
CA LYS A 120 -16.35 -14.74 17.67
C LYS A 120 -14.96 -14.55 17.08
N VAL A 121 -13.91 -14.97 17.77
CA VAL A 121 -12.53 -14.86 17.27
C VAL A 121 -11.95 -16.23 16.99
N VAL A 122 -11.92 -17.12 17.98
CA VAL A 122 -11.19 -18.39 17.87
C VAL A 122 -11.83 -19.34 16.86
N LEU A 123 -13.14 -19.59 16.97
CA LEU A 123 -13.81 -20.53 16.05
C LEU A 123 -13.77 -20.06 14.58
N PRO A 124 -14.07 -18.80 14.24
CA PRO A 124 -13.96 -18.33 12.86
C PRO A 124 -12.52 -18.35 12.34
N PHE A 125 -11.54 -17.98 13.18
CA PHE A 125 -10.12 -18.03 12.82
C PHE A 125 -9.69 -19.47 12.48
N GLN A 126 -9.98 -20.43 13.35
CA GLN A 126 -9.61 -21.83 13.16
C GLN A 126 -10.26 -22.42 11.89
N LYS A 127 -11.53 -22.08 11.64
CA LYS A 127 -12.23 -22.54 10.43
C LYS A 127 -11.53 -22.05 9.16
N VAL A 128 -11.26 -20.75 9.07
CA VAL A 128 -10.59 -20.16 7.89
C VAL A 128 -9.17 -20.70 7.78
N GLN A 129 -8.44 -20.82 8.89
CA GLN A 129 -7.09 -21.39 8.91
C GLN A 129 -7.07 -22.82 8.34
N SER A 130 -7.94 -23.72 8.82
CA SER A 130 -7.97 -25.11 8.36
C SER A 130 -8.35 -25.22 6.88
N GLN A 131 -9.31 -24.42 6.42
CA GLN A 131 -9.73 -24.43 5.02
C GLN A 131 -8.58 -24.03 4.08
N LEU A 132 -7.79 -23.02 4.48
CA LEU A 132 -6.66 -22.53 3.69
C LEU A 132 -5.48 -23.50 3.73
N GLU A 133 -5.19 -24.11 4.89
CA GLU A 133 -4.17 -25.14 5.03
C GLU A 133 -4.48 -26.39 4.19
N GLU A 134 -5.74 -26.83 4.17
CA GLU A 134 -6.18 -27.95 3.32
C GLU A 134 -6.01 -27.64 1.83
N LYS A 135 -6.36 -26.42 1.39
CA LYS A 135 -6.24 -25.99 -0.01
C LYS A 135 -4.77 -25.98 -0.46
N ILE A 136 -3.89 -25.42 0.38
CA ILE A 136 -2.44 -25.39 0.13
C ILE A 136 -1.86 -26.81 0.09
N ASN A 137 -2.19 -27.67 1.06
CA ASN A 137 -1.65 -29.03 1.15
C ASN A 137 -2.17 -29.97 0.05
N SER A 138 -3.36 -29.72 -0.48
CA SER A 138 -3.95 -30.50 -1.58
C SER A 138 -3.43 -30.08 -2.96
N GLY A 139 -2.52 -29.09 -3.03
CA GLY A 139 -1.95 -28.58 -4.27
C GLY A 139 -2.90 -27.67 -5.07
N TYR A 140 -4.00 -27.22 -4.46
CA TYR A 140 -4.88 -26.22 -5.03
C TYR A 140 -4.30 -24.82 -4.80
N SER A 141 -4.32 -23.98 -5.84
CA SER A 141 -3.94 -22.58 -5.71
C SER A 141 -4.99 -21.81 -4.90
N VAL A 142 -4.52 -20.85 -4.11
CA VAL A 142 -5.39 -19.84 -3.51
C VAL A 142 -5.97 -18.92 -4.59
N GLU A 143 -7.18 -18.44 -4.36
CA GLU A 143 -7.98 -17.61 -5.26
C GLU A 143 -8.34 -16.29 -4.56
N LYS A 144 -8.89 -15.33 -5.33
CA LYS A 144 -9.30 -14.03 -4.78
C LYS A 144 -10.31 -14.15 -3.61
N SER A 145 -11.22 -15.12 -3.70
CA SER A 145 -12.22 -15.40 -2.66
C SER A 145 -11.59 -15.80 -1.32
N ASP A 146 -10.49 -16.55 -1.34
CA ASP A 146 -9.76 -16.96 -0.14
C ASP A 146 -9.13 -15.75 0.57
N VAL A 147 -8.61 -14.80 -0.22
CA VAL A 147 -8.05 -13.54 0.31
C VAL A 147 -9.16 -12.67 0.90
N GLU A 148 -10.32 -12.57 0.23
CA GLU A 148 -11.50 -11.86 0.74
C GLU A 148 -11.97 -12.45 2.08
N GLU A 149 -12.04 -13.78 2.18
CA GLU A 149 -12.41 -14.48 3.41
C GLU A 149 -11.40 -14.22 4.53
N ALA A 150 -10.09 -14.32 4.26
CA ALA A 150 -9.04 -14.05 5.23
C ALA A 150 -9.06 -12.59 5.73
N ILE A 151 -9.26 -11.62 4.85
CA ILE A 151 -9.39 -10.20 5.20
C ILE A 151 -10.64 -9.97 6.06
N GLN A 152 -11.78 -10.58 5.70
CA GLN A 152 -13.02 -10.41 6.44
C GLN A 152 -12.94 -11.03 7.83
N MET A 153 -12.33 -12.22 7.93
CA MET A 153 -12.03 -12.87 9.20
C MET A 153 -11.13 -12.00 10.07
N MET A 154 -10.03 -11.46 9.53
CA MET A 154 -9.13 -10.56 10.26
C MET A 154 -9.87 -9.30 10.76
N LYS A 155 -10.65 -8.63 9.92
CA LYS A 155 -11.42 -7.42 10.30
C LYS A 155 -12.39 -7.70 11.44
N THR A 156 -13.12 -8.81 11.35
CA THR A 156 -14.06 -9.24 12.39
C THR A 156 -13.30 -9.52 13.70
N ALA A 157 -12.23 -10.31 13.64
CA ALA A 157 -11.41 -10.64 14.80
C ALA A 157 -10.83 -9.39 15.49
N LEU A 158 -10.34 -8.41 14.73
CA LEU A 158 -9.81 -7.16 15.31
C LEU A 158 -10.90 -6.31 15.97
N THR A 159 -12.11 -6.31 15.41
CA THR A 159 -13.26 -5.61 15.99
C THR A 159 -13.67 -6.24 17.31
N GLU A 160 -13.79 -7.57 17.34
CA GLU A 160 -14.16 -8.32 18.55
C GLU A 160 -13.06 -8.32 19.61
N LYS A 161 -11.79 -8.20 19.20
CA LYS A 161 -10.65 -7.93 20.10
C LYS A 161 -10.60 -6.49 20.63
N GLN A 162 -11.55 -5.63 20.23
CA GLN A 162 -11.63 -4.21 20.58
C GLN A 162 -10.38 -3.40 20.23
N ILE A 163 -9.77 -3.70 19.07
CA ILE A 163 -8.64 -2.93 18.54
C ILE A 163 -9.15 -1.59 18.00
N LYS A 164 -8.41 -0.50 18.26
CA LYS A 164 -8.77 0.84 17.77
C LYS A 164 -8.83 0.88 16.23
N GLU A 165 -9.84 1.53 15.65
CA GLU A 165 -10.04 1.60 14.20
C GLU A 165 -8.80 2.08 13.42
N ARG A 166 -8.07 3.06 13.96
CA ARG A 166 -6.82 3.56 13.34
C ARG A 166 -5.78 2.45 13.19
N GLU A 167 -5.67 1.56 14.17
CA GLU A 167 -4.74 0.43 14.12
C GLU A 167 -5.25 -0.66 13.19
N GLN A 168 -6.56 -0.92 13.16
CA GLN A 168 -7.16 -1.85 12.20
C GLN A 168 -6.85 -1.44 10.76
N LYS A 169 -7.02 -0.15 10.42
CA LYS A 169 -6.67 0.39 9.10
C LYS A 169 -5.19 0.21 8.77
N ARG A 170 -4.30 0.40 9.76
CA ARG A 170 -2.85 0.19 9.60
C ARG A 170 -2.52 -1.29 9.33
N TYR A 171 -3.16 -2.22 10.05
CA TYR A 171 -2.96 -3.65 9.79
C TYR A 171 -3.43 -4.05 8.40
N LEU A 172 -4.60 -3.55 7.98
CA LEU A 172 -5.12 -3.79 6.62
C LEU A 172 -4.15 -3.27 5.55
N GLN A 173 -3.67 -2.03 5.68
CA GLN A 173 -2.68 -1.46 4.75
C GLN A 173 -1.38 -2.28 4.70
N ARG A 174 -0.94 -2.80 5.86
CA ARG A 174 0.25 -3.63 5.96
C ARG A 174 0.09 -4.96 5.25
N VAL A 175 -1.00 -5.70 5.51
CA VAL A 175 -1.22 -7.01 4.88
C VAL A 175 -1.43 -6.87 3.37
N LEU A 176 -2.03 -5.77 2.91
CA LEU A 176 -2.18 -5.47 1.48
C LEU A 176 -0.91 -4.90 0.84
N GLN A 177 0.18 -4.69 1.59
CA GLN A 177 1.42 -4.06 1.10
C GLN A 177 1.19 -2.73 0.36
N CYS A 178 0.18 -1.95 0.79
CA CYS A 178 -0.27 -0.73 0.09
C CYS A 178 -0.69 -0.95 -1.38
N LYS A 179 -1.10 -2.17 -1.76
CA LYS A 179 -1.79 -2.47 -3.02
C LYS A 179 -3.30 -2.34 -2.85
N SER A 180 -3.97 -2.01 -3.94
CA SER A 180 -5.43 -2.06 -4.05
C SER A 180 -5.89 -3.51 -4.23
N PHE A 181 -7.05 -3.84 -3.67
CA PHE A 181 -7.66 -5.17 -3.69
C PHE A 181 -9.10 -5.10 -4.21
#